data_AF-A0A8T2H016-F1
#
_entry.id   AF-A0A8T2H016-F1
#
_cell.length_a   1.000
_cell.length_b   1.000
_cell.length_c   1.000
_cell.angle_alpha   90.00
_cell.angle_beta   90.00
_cell.angle_gamma   90.00
#
_symmetry.space_group_name_H-M   'P 1'
#
loop_
_entity.id
_entity.type
_entity.pdbx_description
1 polymer ?
#
loop_
_entity_poly.entity_id
_entity_poly.type
_entity_poly.pdbx_seq_one_letter_code
_entity_poly.pdbx_strand_id
1 'polypeptide(L)'
;MAGTAEKPILKLTLCVDPEKNKVVFADVGKDFVDVLFGFLALPMGTIVRLLEKHKQNQPPIGCFNNLYKSVVDMDKDDFITEASKGMLLYPRHVKEKQCRRLKLNIDDDMCNLMTEEFKVPEGGCDELFVTPKSAFIITENMDEVKHASIILAWRTLLRLGYNDLSMLKYMSVDVNHEEVISLLHCLFSSETPFTDVFLKKQISCGMTRLHDMPTLPVQDGGEAEAGSDGVLSLTVFVRKPDMKVLYAEGGQDFVDLLFIFLAIPLESVLEITGGNVELGCIGNFWRNMKSLSSSGGTNSMLPQHYGFHKSLLGVGYERNKLDVDVDDVEAISLLSATNTKSDLVAEHTLPVSSGFVKRGSTFIISDDLIVTASNLSSTLGLLKKLDTDLNDIEEQVISITGAEAINLLKASLVTSTPLTTALGSLLLKNPKVESL
;
A
#
# COMPACT_ATOMS: atom_id res chain seq x y z
N MET A 1 15.31 34.37 15.19
CA MET A 1 14.94 34.04 13.80
C MET A 1 15.29 32.58 13.59
N ALA A 2 14.30 31.71 13.50
CA ALA A 2 14.56 30.32 13.11
C ALA A 2 14.98 30.36 11.63
N GLY A 3 16.22 29.98 11.35
CA GLY A 3 16.65 29.79 9.96
C GLY A 3 15.79 28.68 9.37
N THR A 4 15.02 29.01 8.33
CA THR A 4 14.36 27.99 7.50
C THR A 4 15.47 27.14 6.91
N ALA A 5 15.67 25.93 7.42
CA ALA A 5 16.55 24.96 6.79
C ALA A 5 16.08 24.78 5.34
N GLU A 6 16.95 25.03 4.36
CA GLU A 6 16.64 24.78 2.96
C GLU A 6 16.24 23.31 2.81
N LYS A 7 15.06 23.07 2.22
CA LYS A 7 14.59 21.71 1.97
C LYS A 7 15.59 21.01 1.05
N PRO A 8 15.95 19.75 1.30
CA PRO A 8 16.91 19.04 0.47
C PRO A 8 16.42 18.91 -0.97
N ILE A 9 17.34 19.12 -1.92
CA ILE A 9 17.12 19.02 -3.37
C ILE A 9 18.07 17.95 -3.93
N LEU A 10 17.51 17.05 -4.74
CA LEU A 10 18.26 16.08 -5.54
C LEU A 10 18.43 16.59 -6.97
N LYS A 11 19.51 16.20 -7.65
CA LYS A 11 19.75 16.55 -9.05
C LYS A 11 19.74 15.31 -9.91
N LEU A 12 18.95 15.34 -10.98
CA LEU A 12 18.90 14.28 -11.99
C LEU A 12 19.33 14.85 -13.35
N THR A 13 19.86 13.97 -14.21
CA THR A 13 20.09 14.30 -15.61
C THR A 13 19.14 13.47 -16.47
N LEU A 14 18.25 14.11 -17.22
CA LEU A 14 17.30 13.45 -18.10
C LEU A 14 17.81 13.50 -19.55
N CYS A 15 17.78 12.35 -20.22
CA CYS A 15 17.91 12.27 -21.67
C CYS A 15 16.52 12.38 -22.29
N VAL A 16 16.31 13.39 -23.13
CA VAL A 16 14.99 13.78 -23.66
C VAL A 16 15.01 13.76 -25.17
N ASP A 17 13.93 13.25 -25.76
CA ASP A 17 13.56 13.44 -27.15
C ASP A 17 12.65 14.70 -27.23
N PRO A 18 13.17 15.84 -27.74
CA PRO A 18 12.40 17.08 -27.82
C PRO A 18 11.31 17.03 -28.88
N GLU A 19 11.46 16.22 -29.94
CA GLU A 19 10.45 16.09 -30.99
C GLU A 19 9.21 15.36 -30.46
N LYS A 20 9.43 14.36 -29.60
CA LYS A 20 8.34 13.62 -28.94
C LYS A 20 7.91 14.22 -27.60
N ASN A 21 8.60 15.27 -27.13
CA ASN A 21 8.45 15.83 -25.78
C ASN A 21 8.42 14.74 -24.70
N LYS A 22 9.41 13.84 -24.75
CA LYS A 22 9.43 12.60 -23.96
C LYS A 22 10.80 12.36 -23.35
N VAL A 23 10.83 11.99 -22.07
CA VAL A 23 12.03 11.47 -21.41
C VAL A 23 12.30 10.04 -21.89
N VAL A 24 13.54 9.76 -22.25
CA VAL A 24 14.00 8.44 -22.73
C VAL A 24 14.52 7.62 -21.54
N PHE A 25 15.43 8.20 -20.76
CA PHE A 25 15.91 7.67 -19.51
C PHE A 25 16.44 8.81 -18.61
N ALA A 26 16.53 8.54 -17.32
CA ALA A 26 17.19 9.37 -16.33
C ALA A 26 18.54 8.74 -15.93
N ASP A 27 19.59 9.55 -15.91
CA ASP A 27 20.87 9.26 -15.27
C ASP A 27 20.87 9.90 -13.87
N VAL A 28 20.92 9.06 -12.84
CA VAL A 28 20.62 9.42 -11.46
C VAL A 28 21.67 8.90 -10.48
N GLY A 29 21.90 9.66 -9.42
CA GLY A 29 22.80 9.26 -8.34
C GLY A 29 22.17 8.28 -7.36
N LYS A 30 23.02 7.66 -6.53
CA LYS A 30 22.62 6.75 -5.43
C LYS A 30 21.51 7.32 -4.56
N ASP A 31 21.62 8.58 -4.14
CA ASP A 31 20.64 9.21 -3.23
C ASP A 31 19.21 9.13 -3.78
N PHE A 32 19.03 9.29 -5.09
CA PHE A 32 17.71 9.20 -5.71
C PHE A 32 17.19 7.76 -5.75
N VAL A 33 18.06 6.79 -6.02
CA VAL A 33 17.69 5.36 -5.99
C VAL A 33 17.32 4.93 -4.57
N ASP A 34 18.03 5.41 -3.54
CA ASP A 34 17.66 5.16 -2.15
C ASP A 34 16.27 5.74 -1.82
N VAL A 35 15.92 6.92 -2.34
CA VAL A 35 14.56 7.50 -2.20
C VAL A 35 13.51 6.61 -2.84
N LEU A 36 13.80 6.06 -4.03
CA LEU A 36 12.91 5.09 -4.68
C LEU A 36 12.73 3.82 -3.82
N PHE A 37 13.79 3.29 -3.20
CA PHE A 37 13.65 2.20 -2.23
C PHE A 37 12.81 2.61 -1.01
N GLY A 38 12.89 3.87 -0.61
CA GLY A 38 12.02 4.45 0.40
C GLY A 38 10.54 4.25 0.08
N PHE A 39 10.12 4.37 -1.19
CA PHE A 39 8.71 4.16 -1.58
C PHE A 39 8.22 2.75 -1.26
N LEU A 40 9.04 1.73 -1.55
CA LEU A 40 8.72 0.34 -1.29
C LEU A 40 8.54 0.04 0.20
N ALA A 41 9.23 0.78 1.06
CA ALA A 41 9.15 0.64 2.51
C ALA A 41 7.88 1.27 3.12
N LEU A 42 7.22 2.20 2.43
CA LEU A 42 6.08 2.93 2.97
C LEU A 42 4.84 2.04 3.05
N PRO A 43 4.12 2.05 4.19
CA PRO A 43 2.77 1.49 4.30
C PRO A 43 1.80 2.15 3.34
N MET A 44 0.84 1.39 2.82
CA MET A 44 -0.18 1.93 1.90
C MET A 44 -0.97 3.09 2.51
N GLY A 45 -1.26 3.07 3.81
CA GLY A 45 -1.94 4.16 4.52
C GLY A 45 -1.11 5.45 4.52
N THR A 46 0.21 5.35 4.67
CA THR A 46 1.12 6.48 4.52
C THR A 46 1.14 7.01 3.08
N ILE A 47 1.24 6.12 2.08
CA ILE A 47 1.20 6.51 0.67
C ILE A 47 -0.09 7.26 0.34
N VAL A 48 -1.25 6.70 0.70
CA VAL A 48 -2.55 7.33 0.48
C VAL A 48 -2.58 8.71 1.12
N ARG A 49 -2.24 8.82 2.40
CA ARG A 49 -2.24 10.07 3.15
C ARG A 49 -1.33 11.14 2.53
N LEU A 50 -0.12 10.77 2.12
CA LEU A 50 0.83 11.68 1.45
C LEU A 50 0.26 12.20 0.13
N LEU A 51 -0.28 11.31 -0.70
CA LEU A 51 -0.88 11.67 -1.97
C LEU A 51 -2.14 12.54 -1.78
N GLU A 52 -2.93 12.28 -0.74
CA GLU A 52 -4.11 13.09 -0.43
C GLU A 52 -3.77 14.53 -0.03
N LYS A 53 -2.72 14.70 0.78
CA LYS A 53 -2.24 16.01 1.24
C LYS A 53 -1.69 16.86 0.09
N HIS A 54 -1.15 16.20 -0.94
CA HIS A 54 -0.54 16.84 -2.10
C HIS A 54 -1.45 16.83 -3.35
N LYS A 55 -2.78 16.65 -3.18
CA LYS A 55 -3.75 16.54 -4.28
C LYS A 55 -3.67 17.69 -5.29
N GLN A 56 -3.00 17.44 -6.40
CA GLN A 56 -3.07 18.19 -7.65
C GLN A 56 -4.06 17.52 -8.63
N ASN A 57 -5.32 17.30 -8.25
CA ASN A 57 -6.34 16.62 -9.08
C ASN A 57 -5.98 15.19 -9.55
N GLN A 58 -5.14 14.50 -8.79
CA GLN A 58 -4.69 13.15 -9.09
C GLN A 58 -5.76 12.08 -8.74
N PRO A 59 -5.92 11.02 -9.56
CA PRO A 59 -6.84 9.92 -9.26
C PRO A 59 -6.41 9.15 -7.99
N PRO A 60 -7.37 8.57 -7.25
CA PRO A 60 -7.09 7.75 -6.06
C PRO A 60 -6.35 6.46 -6.43
N ILE A 61 -5.70 5.85 -5.44
CA ILE A 61 -5.11 4.51 -5.59
C ILE A 61 -6.19 3.49 -5.23
N GLY A 62 -6.93 3.03 -6.25
CA GLY A 62 -8.03 2.09 -6.09
C GLY A 62 -8.99 2.50 -4.97
N CYS A 63 -9.34 1.56 -4.10
CA CYS A 63 -10.20 1.75 -2.93
C CYS A 63 -9.43 2.05 -1.63
N PHE A 64 -8.11 2.17 -1.66
CA PHE A 64 -7.32 2.46 -0.46
C PHE A 64 -7.61 3.85 0.13
N ASN A 65 -7.94 4.82 -0.72
CA ASN A 65 -8.42 6.14 -0.27
C ASN A 65 -9.70 6.02 0.56
N ASN A 66 -10.63 5.14 0.18
CA ASN A 66 -11.88 4.92 0.89
C ASN A 66 -11.65 4.20 2.23
N LEU A 67 -10.77 3.18 2.26
CA LEU A 67 -10.37 2.52 3.51
C LEU A 67 -9.74 3.51 4.49
N TYR A 68 -8.76 4.30 4.03
CA TYR A 68 -8.11 5.30 4.87
C TYR A 68 -9.11 6.35 5.39
N LYS A 69 -9.98 6.85 4.50
CA LYS A 69 -11.06 7.78 4.86
C LYS A 69 -12.01 7.18 5.90
N SER A 70 -12.33 5.89 5.81
CA SER A 70 -13.17 5.20 6.78
C SER A 70 -12.56 5.24 8.18
N VAL A 71 -11.25 4.97 8.30
CA VAL A 71 -10.54 5.09 9.58
C VAL A 71 -10.58 6.54 10.08
N VAL A 72 -10.43 7.54 9.22
CA VAL A 72 -10.54 8.96 9.61
C VAL A 72 -11.93 9.26 10.18
N ASP A 73 -12.98 8.87 9.46
CA ASP A 73 -14.38 9.26 9.70
C ASP A 73 -15.04 8.47 10.86
N MET A 74 -14.59 7.23 11.14
CA MET A 74 -15.12 6.40 12.24
C MET A 74 -14.87 7.01 13.63
N ASP A 75 -15.74 6.71 14.60
CA ASP A 75 -15.55 7.22 15.95
C ASP A 75 -14.42 6.47 16.66
N LYS A 76 -13.82 7.11 17.67
CA LYS A 76 -12.79 6.49 18.51
C LYS A 76 -13.34 5.28 19.28
N ASP A 77 -14.63 5.31 19.62
CA ASP A 77 -15.35 4.24 20.31
C ASP A 77 -15.57 2.99 19.44
N ASP A 78 -15.37 3.09 18.12
CA ASP A 78 -15.41 1.96 17.19
C ASP A 78 -14.13 1.10 17.24
N PHE A 79 -13.05 1.64 17.83
CA PHE A 79 -11.76 0.97 17.97
C PHE A 79 -11.57 0.38 19.37
N ILE A 80 -10.68 -0.62 19.48
CA ILE A 80 -10.33 -1.19 20.80
C ILE A 80 -9.65 -0.14 21.67
N THR A 81 -8.76 0.64 21.07
CA THR A 81 -8.08 1.76 21.72
C THR A 81 -7.88 2.92 20.73
N GLU A 82 -7.67 4.10 21.28
CA GLU A 82 -7.20 5.27 20.52
C GLU A 82 -5.89 4.99 19.76
N ALA A 83 -5.00 4.19 20.35
CA ALA A 83 -3.75 3.79 19.72
C ALA A 83 -4.00 2.90 18.50
N SER A 84 -4.99 2.01 18.54
CA SER A 84 -5.39 1.16 17.41
C SER A 84 -5.83 2.01 16.20
N LYS A 85 -6.62 3.07 16.44
CA LYS A 85 -6.98 4.05 15.40
C LYS A 85 -5.75 4.79 14.89
N GLY A 86 -4.91 5.27 15.82
CA GLY A 86 -3.68 6.00 15.49
C GLY A 86 -2.71 5.20 14.62
N MET A 87 -2.54 3.90 14.87
CA MET A 87 -1.69 2.99 14.09
C MET A 87 -2.17 2.83 12.64
N LEU A 88 -3.47 2.96 12.37
CA LEU A 88 -4.01 2.85 11.02
C LEU A 88 -3.93 4.18 10.26
N LEU A 89 -4.00 5.32 10.97
CA LEU A 89 -3.83 6.65 10.40
C LEU A 89 -2.35 7.00 10.14
N TYR A 90 -1.46 6.51 11.00
CA TYR A 90 -0.01 6.74 10.94
C TYR A 90 0.75 5.42 11.08
N PRO A 91 0.72 4.56 10.05
CA PRO A 91 1.31 3.25 10.17
C PRO A 91 2.84 3.29 10.27
N ARG A 92 3.38 2.63 11.29
CA ARG A 92 4.83 2.38 11.44
C ARG A 92 5.30 1.25 10.53
N HIS A 93 6.57 1.31 10.11
CA HIS A 93 7.19 0.29 9.27
C HIS A 93 8.64 -0.02 9.71
N VAL A 94 9.09 -1.24 9.46
CA VAL A 94 10.39 -1.75 9.94
C VAL A 94 11.58 -0.92 9.46
N LYS A 95 11.51 -0.43 8.21
CA LYS A 95 12.58 0.35 7.57
C LYS A 95 12.58 1.84 7.96
N GLU A 96 11.79 2.27 8.94
CA GLU A 96 11.66 3.68 9.33
C GLU A 96 13.01 4.34 9.67
N LYS A 97 13.85 3.68 10.47
CA LYS A 97 15.20 4.18 10.81
C LYS A 97 16.09 4.36 9.57
N GLN A 98 15.94 3.52 8.56
CA GLN A 98 16.67 3.65 7.29
C GLN A 98 16.09 4.81 6.45
N CYS A 99 14.77 4.91 6.36
CA CYS A 99 14.08 5.98 5.63
C CYS A 99 14.38 7.37 6.20
N ARG A 100 14.55 7.51 7.52
CA ARG A 100 14.98 8.77 8.16
C ARG A 100 16.36 9.26 7.72
N ARG A 101 17.22 8.37 7.20
CA ARG A 101 18.55 8.71 6.66
C ARG A 101 18.51 9.08 5.18
N LEU A 102 17.35 8.98 4.52
CA LEU A 102 17.22 9.38 3.12
C LEU A 102 17.47 10.87 2.98
N LYS A 103 18.23 11.24 1.94
CA LYS A 103 18.50 12.64 1.62
C LYS A 103 17.21 13.43 1.38
N LEU A 104 16.17 12.77 0.89
CA LEU A 104 14.83 13.33 0.76
C LEU A 104 13.83 12.28 1.27
N ASN A 105 13.42 12.42 2.52
CA ASN A 105 12.38 11.58 3.10
C ASN A 105 11.01 12.23 2.90
N ILE A 106 10.08 11.51 2.28
CA ILE A 106 8.70 11.99 2.06
C ILE A 106 7.72 11.54 3.14
N ASP A 107 8.13 10.67 4.06
CA ASP A 107 7.30 10.33 5.22
C ASP A 107 7.13 11.57 6.09
N ASP A 108 5.89 11.91 6.40
CA ASP A 108 5.52 13.11 7.12
C ASP A 108 5.61 12.89 8.64
N ASP A 109 6.30 13.81 9.30
CA ASP A 109 6.75 13.80 10.70
C ASP A 109 5.68 13.59 11.80
N MET A 110 4.44 13.27 11.46
CA MET A 110 3.36 13.05 12.44
C MET A 110 3.54 11.74 13.23
N CYS A 111 4.27 10.75 12.71
CA CYS A 111 4.74 9.62 13.51
C CYS A 111 5.71 10.04 14.63
N ASN A 112 6.44 11.14 14.45
CA ASN A 112 7.49 11.60 15.37
C ASN A 112 6.94 12.30 16.63
N LEU A 113 5.67 12.71 16.65
CA LEU A 113 5.03 13.26 17.86
C LEU A 113 4.83 12.22 18.97
N MET A 114 5.04 10.93 18.68
CA MET A 114 4.92 9.81 19.62
C MET A 114 6.27 9.18 19.99
N THR A 115 7.39 9.76 19.57
CA THR A 115 8.74 9.26 19.89
C THR A 115 9.65 10.42 20.26
N GLU A 116 10.17 10.42 21.49
CA GLU A 116 11.20 11.36 21.91
C GLU A 116 12.38 11.37 20.92
N GLU A 117 12.92 12.57 20.68
CA GLU A 117 14.04 12.81 19.77
C GLU A 117 15.29 12.05 20.21
N PHE A 118 15.50 10.85 19.69
CA PHE A 118 16.76 10.13 19.87
C PHE A 118 17.81 10.71 18.91
N LYS A 119 18.75 11.50 19.44
CA LYS A 119 19.96 11.89 18.70
C LYS A 119 20.79 10.66 18.41
N VAL A 120 20.86 10.29 17.14
CA VAL A 120 21.67 9.18 16.65
C VAL A 120 23.16 9.49 16.88
N PRO A 121 23.97 8.57 17.45
CA PRO A 121 25.41 8.69 17.43
C PRO A 121 25.90 8.57 15.98
N GLU A 122 26.66 9.56 15.50
CA GLU A 122 27.36 9.48 14.21
C GLU A 122 28.37 8.33 14.24
N GLY A 123 27.98 7.15 13.76
CA GLY A 123 28.89 6.00 13.67
C GLY A 123 28.22 4.71 13.19
N GLY A 124 28.18 4.47 11.87
CA GLY A 124 27.78 3.20 11.27
C GLY A 124 27.81 3.22 9.74
N CYS A 125 28.47 2.24 9.14
CA CYS A 125 28.95 2.19 7.74
C CYS A 125 27.90 2.42 6.63
N ASP A 126 28.09 3.51 5.88
CA ASP A 126 28.02 3.79 4.41
C ASP A 126 27.10 3.06 3.41
N GLU A 127 26.17 2.16 3.80
CA GLU A 127 25.18 1.61 2.85
C GLU A 127 23.74 1.73 3.37
N LEU A 128 22.81 2.17 2.50
CA LEU A 128 21.42 2.45 2.87
C LEU A 128 20.50 1.39 2.24
N PHE A 129 20.24 1.46 0.93
CA PHE A 129 19.58 0.37 0.19
C PHE A 129 20.44 -0.22 -0.93
N VAL A 130 21.27 0.61 -1.58
CA VAL A 130 22.14 0.16 -2.67
C VAL A 130 23.62 0.34 -2.37
N THR A 131 24.45 -0.52 -2.97
CA THR A 131 25.91 -0.39 -2.92
C THR A 131 26.38 0.98 -3.41
N PRO A 132 27.48 1.53 -2.86
CA PRO A 132 28.04 2.82 -3.26
C PRO A 132 28.61 2.73 -4.69
N LYS A 133 27.73 2.82 -5.67
CA LYS A 133 28.03 3.12 -7.07
C LYS A 133 27.39 4.46 -7.39
N SER A 134 28.12 5.27 -8.12
CA SER A 134 27.83 6.71 -8.24
C SER A 134 26.65 7.04 -9.16
N ALA A 135 26.27 6.14 -10.08
CA ALA A 135 25.26 6.45 -11.10
C ALA A 135 24.44 5.23 -11.55
N PHE A 136 23.18 5.49 -11.89
CA PHE A 136 22.19 4.53 -12.37
C PHE A 136 21.45 5.10 -13.58
N ILE A 137 21.11 4.24 -14.53
CA ILE A 137 20.19 4.55 -15.62
C ILE A 137 18.82 3.97 -15.25
N ILE A 138 17.81 4.83 -15.32
CA ILE A 138 16.41 4.48 -15.11
C ILE A 138 15.63 4.83 -16.38
N THR A 139 15.03 3.85 -17.04
CA THR A 139 14.20 4.10 -18.21
C THR A 139 12.84 4.69 -17.84
N GLU A 140 12.20 5.30 -18.82
CA GLU A 140 10.92 5.98 -18.64
C GLU A 140 9.85 5.13 -17.95
N ASN A 141 9.63 3.90 -18.40
CA ASN A 141 8.61 3.00 -17.84
C ASN A 141 9.14 2.14 -16.68
N MET A 142 10.24 2.53 -16.04
CA MET A 142 10.88 1.78 -14.94
C MET A 142 11.22 0.32 -15.29
N ASP A 143 11.27 -0.05 -16.57
CA ASP A 143 11.54 -1.41 -17.04
C ASP A 143 13.02 -1.78 -16.95
N GLU A 144 13.88 -0.79 -16.72
CA GLU A 144 15.30 -0.94 -16.51
C GLU A 144 15.79 0.06 -15.45
N VAL A 145 16.23 -0.47 -14.30
CA VAL A 145 16.92 0.28 -13.24
C VAL A 145 18.26 -0.42 -13.01
N LYS A 146 19.35 0.15 -13.51
CA LYS A 146 20.66 -0.51 -13.51
C LYS A 146 21.79 0.48 -13.31
N HIS A 147 22.95 0.00 -12.87
CA HIS A 147 24.15 0.83 -12.80
C HIS A 147 24.51 1.41 -14.16
N ALA A 148 24.80 2.71 -14.18
CA ALA A 148 25.10 3.43 -15.40
C ALA A 148 26.41 2.93 -16.03
N SER A 149 26.38 2.71 -17.34
CA SER A 149 27.58 2.52 -18.15
C SER A 149 27.29 2.96 -19.58
N ILE A 150 28.33 3.37 -20.31
CA ILE A 150 28.20 3.80 -21.72
C ILE A 150 27.60 2.67 -22.57
N ILE A 151 28.05 1.44 -22.36
CA ILE A 151 27.55 0.26 -23.08
C ILE A 151 26.06 0.03 -22.80
N LEU A 152 25.64 0.20 -21.54
CA LEU A 152 24.24 0.07 -21.17
C LEU A 152 23.40 1.18 -21.82
N ALA A 153 23.80 2.44 -21.66
CA ALA A 153 23.09 3.59 -22.25
C ALA A 153 22.90 3.42 -23.77
N TRP A 154 23.96 3.03 -24.48
CA TRP A 154 23.91 2.73 -25.91
C TRP A 154 22.90 1.62 -26.24
N ARG A 155 22.94 0.49 -25.50
CA ARG A 155 22.00 -0.62 -25.72
C ARG A 155 20.56 -0.23 -25.44
N THR A 156 20.31 0.53 -24.37
CA THR A 156 18.98 1.05 -24.03
C THR A 156 18.47 1.96 -25.14
N LEU A 157 19.31 2.85 -25.68
CA LEU A 157 18.94 3.73 -26.80
C LEU A 157 18.56 2.95 -28.06
N LEU A 158 19.39 1.98 -28.48
CA LEU A 158 19.07 1.12 -29.63
C LEU A 158 17.79 0.33 -29.41
N ARG A 159 17.59 -0.22 -28.20
CA ARG A 159 16.38 -0.97 -27.82
C ARG A 159 15.12 -0.11 -27.91
N LEU A 160 15.23 1.18 -27.58
CA LEU A 160 14.15 2.16 -27.67
C LEU A 160 13.99 2.77 -29.07
N GLY A 161 14.78 2.32 -30.05
CA GLY A 161 14.68 2.73 -31.47
C GLY A 161 15.48 3.98 -31.83
N TYR A 162 16.37 4.46 -30.97
CA TYR A 162 17.23 5.62 -31.24
C TYR A 162 18.54 5.15 -31.90
N ASN A 163 18.64 5.37 -33.22
CA ASN A 163 19.84 5.06 -34.00
C ASN A 163 20.75 6.28 -34.21
N ASP A 164 20.24 7.49 -33.98
CA ASP A 164 20.97 8.75 -34.02
C ASP A 164 20.76 9.52 -32.72
N LEU A 165 21.85 10.00 -32.13
CA LEU A 165 21.86 10.74 -30.88
C LEU A 165 21.70 12.25 -31.10
N SER A 166 21.82 12.74 -32.34
CA SER A 166 21.71 14.16 -32.67
C SER A 166 20.34 14.76 -32.28
N MET A 167 19.33 13.90 -32.21
CA MET A 167 17.95 14.24 -31.86
C MET A 167 17.72 14.35 -30.34
N LEU A 168 18.64 13.83 -29.52
CA LEU A 168 18.48 13.76 -28.07
C LEU A 168 19.15 14.94 -27.37
N LYS A 169 18.54 15.40 -26.28
CA LYS A 169 19.09 16.46 -25.42
C LYS A 169 19.18 16.00 -23.99
N TYR A 170 20.21 16.49 -23.30
CA TYR A 170 20.37 16.29 -21.86
C TYR A 170 19.89 17.54 -21.12
N MET A 171 19.08 17.34 -20.09
CA MET A 171 18.65 18.40 -19.19
C MET A 171 18.88 18.00 -17.74
N SER A 172 19.28 18.97 -16.91
CA SER A 172 19.36 18.76 -15.46
C SER A 172 18.08 19.27 -14.80
N VAL A 173 17.54 18.48 -13.87
CA VAL A 173 16.37 18.85 -13.07
C VAL A 173 16.68 18.76 -11.59
N ASP A 174 16.16 19.73 -10.86
CA ASP A 174 16.14 19.74 -9.41
C ASP A 174 14.85 19.04 -8.95
N VAL A 175 14.98 18.14 -7.97
CA VAL A 175 13.91 17.30 -7.45
C VAL A 175 13.78 17.54 -5.96
N ASN A 176 12.64 18.11 -5.57
CA ASN A 176 12.24 18.35 -4.20
C ASN A 176 11.09 17.40 -3.82
N HIS A 177 10.49 17.59 -2.63
CA HIS A 177 9.47 16.69 -2.10
C HIS A 177 8.21 16.61 -2.99
N GLU A 178 7.83 17.72 -3.61
CA GLU A 178 6.65 17.77 -4.49
C GLU A 178 6.86 16.92 -5.75
N GLU A 179 8.03 16.98 -6.39
CA GLU A 179 8.30 16.11 -7.54
C GLU A 179 8.47 14.64 -7.13
N VAL A 180 9.03 14.35 -5.96
CA VAL A 180 9.13 12.95 -5.45
C VAL A 180 7.75 12.37 -5.17
N ILE A 181 6.85 13.12 -4.54
CA ILE A 181 5.47 12.68 -4.28
C ILE A 181 4.68 12.55 -5.60
N SER A 182 4.89 13.48 -6.54
CA SER A 182 4.30 13.39 -7.88
C SER A 182 4.81 12.16 -8.63
N LEU A 183 6.10 11.83 -8.50
CA LEU A 183 6.68 10.63 -9.08
C LEU A 183 6.08 9.37 -8.46
N LEU A 184 5.95 9.31 -7.14
CA LEU A 184 5.28 8.20 -6.44
C LEU A 184 3.85 8.00 -6.96
N HIS A 185 3.08 9.09 -7.16
CA HIS A 185 1.75 9.00 -7.77
C HIS A 185 1.79 8.44 -9.20
N CYS A 186 2.70 8.97 -10.03
CA CYS A 186 2.85 8.52 -11.41
C CYS A 186 3.26 7.04 -11.51
N LEU A 187 3.92 6.47 -10.50
CA LEU A 187 4.20 5.03 -10.49
C LEU A 187 2.92 4.18 -10.56
N PHE A 188 1.84 4.61 -9.91
CA PHE A 188 0.56 3.91 -9.92
C PHE A 188 -0.31 4.24 -11.14
N SER A 189 -0.01 5.31 -11.87
CA SER A 189 -1.01 5.92 -12.75
C SER A 189 -0.50 6.22 -14.17
N SER A 190 0.81 6.18 -14.39
CA SER A 190 1.44 6.52 -15.67
C SER A 190 2.48 5.49 -16.12
N GLU A 191 2.53 5.31 -17.44
CA GLU A 191 3.58 4.58 -18.16
C GLU A 191 4.80 5.46 -18.48
N THR A 192 4.70 6.78 -18.23
CA THR A 192 5.73 7.78 -18.50
C THR A 192 5.93 8.75 -17.32
N PRO A 193 6.32 8.23 -16.14
CA PRO A 193 6.44 9.00 -14.92
C PRO A 193 7.38 10.21 -15.01
N PHE A 194 8.58 10.09 -15.61
CA PHE A 194 9.49 11.24 -15.68
C PHE A 194 9.02 12.31 -16.65
N THR A 195 8.43 11.93 -17.79
CA THR A 195 7.84 12.88 -18.74
C THR A 195 6.71 13.67 -18.09
N ASP A 196 5.83 13.00 -17.36
CA ASP A 196 4.67 13.63 -16.75
C ASP A 196 5.08 14.59 -15.62
N VAL A 197 6.02 14.18 -14.77
CA VAL A 197 6.51 15.03 -13.67
C VAL A 197 7.38 16.19 -14.17
N PHE A 198 8.36 15.91 -15.03
CA PHE A 198 9.43 16.89 -15.34
C PHE A 198 9.23 17.69 -16.62
N LEU A 199 8.48 17.18 -17.62
CA LEU A 199 8.27 17.88 -18.88
C LEU A 199 6.89 18.53 -18.97
N LYS A 200 5.82 17.81 -18.60
CA LYS A 200 4.45 18.31 -18.77
C LYS A 200 4.03 19.27 -17.67
N LYS A 201 4.57 19.14 -16.44
CA LYS A 201 4.24 19.96 -15.24
C LYS A 201 2.72 20.07 -14.94
N GLN A 202 1.91 19.25 -15.59
CA GLN A 202 0.50 19.01 -15.36
C GLN A 202 0.31 17.51 -15.55
N ILE A 203 -0.08 16.83 -14.47
CA ILE A 203 -0.37 15.39 -14.49
C ILE A 203 -1.70 15.24 -15.22
N SER A 204 -1.68 15.15 -16.55
CA SER A 204 -2.85 14.72 -17.33
C SER A 204 -2.96 13.20 -17.26
N CYS A 205 -3.06 12.65 -16.05
CA CYS A 205 -3.32 11.23 -15.86
C CYS A 205 -4.81 10.98 -16.13
N GLY A 206 -5.19 11.00 -17.40
CA GLY A 206 -6.42 10.37 -17.83
C GLY A 206 -6.28 8.89 -17.53
N MET A 207 -7.06 8.40 -16.56
CA MET A 207 -7.13 6.98 -16.23
C MET A 207 -7.62 6.22 -17.47
N THR A 208 -6.70 5.83 -18.36
CA THR A 208 -7.05 4.95 -19.46
C THR A 208 -7.05 3.54 -18.90
N ARG A 209 -8.25 3.13 -18.49
CA ARG A 209 -8.71 1.75 -18.24
C ARG A 209 -8.57 1.29 -16.79
N LEU A 210 -9.65 1.51 -16.03
CA LEU A 210 -10.19 0.43 -15.19
C LEU A 210 -10.40 -0.76 -16.12
N HIS A 211 -9.44 -1.68 -16.15
CA HIS A 211 -9.63 -2.94 -16.86
C HIS A 211 -10.57 -3.81 -16.03
N ASP A 212 -11.55 -4.43 -16.69
CA ASP A 212 -12.16 -5.64 -16.16
C ASP A 212 -11.02 -6.64 -15.92
N MET A 213 -10.79 -6.99 -14.66
CA MET A 213 -9.85 -8.05 -14.30
C MET A 213 -10.23 -9.31 -15.07
N PRO A 214 -9.29 -9.96 -15.79
CA PRO A 214 -9.50 -11.33 -16.20
C PRO A 214 -9.77 -12.14 -14.94
N THR A 215 -10.91 -12.84 -14.89
CA THR A 215 -11.17 -13.84 -13.87
C THR A 215 -9.99 -14.80 -13.89
N LEU A 216 -9.14 -14.78 -12.86
CA LEU A 216 -8.04 -15.73 -12.78
C LEU A 216 -8.68 -17.13 -12.69
N PRO A 217 -8.26 -18.09 -13.53
CA PRO A 217 -8.63 -19.47 -13.29
C PRO A 217 -8.10 -19.85 -11.91
N VAL A 218 -8.95 -20.50 -11.11
CA VAL A 218 -8.56 -21.18 -9.87
C VAL A 218 -7.34 -22.04 -10.20
N GLN A 219 -6.17 -21.65 -9.69
CA GLN A 219 -4.99 -22.51 -9.78
C GLN A 219 -5.21 -23.65 -8.80
N ASP A 220 -5.35 -24.84 -9.35
CA ASP A 220 -5.32 -26.09 -8.60
C ASP A 220 -3.96 -26.22 -7.89
N GLY A 221 -4.00 -26.85 -6.72
CA GLY A 221 -3.04 -26.68 -5.62
C GLY A 221 -1.55 -26.71 -6.00
N GLY A 222 -0.86 -25.63 -5.64
CA GLY A 222 0.56 -25.64 -5.32
C GLY A 222 0.71 -25.39 -3.83
N GLU A 223 1.24 -26.37 -3.10
CA GLU A 223 1.42 -26.36 -1.64
C GLU A 223 2.28 -25.16 -1.21
N ALA A 224 1.64 -24.07 -0.80
CA ALA A 224 2.24 -23.06 0.05
C ALA A 224 1.99 -23.47 1.51
N GLU A 225 3.05 -23.53 2.31
CA GLU A 225 3.00 -24.02 3.69
C GLU A 225 1.92 -23.31 4.51
N ALA A 226 0.98 -24.11 5.01
CA ALA A 226 -0.21 -23.69 5.72
C ALA A 226 0.13 -22.98 7.03
N GLY A 227 -0.01 -21.65 7.04
CA GLY A 227 -0.33 -20.89 8.25
C GLY A 227 -1.81 -21.07 8.55
N SER A 228 -2.15 -21.37 9.82
CA SER A 228 -3.50 -21.66 10.34
C SER A 228 -4.67 -21.20 9.44
N ASP A 229 -5.41 -22.15 8.87
CA ASP A 229 -6.53 -21.94 7.94
C ASP A 229 -7.70 -21.22 8.64
N GLY A 230 -7.58 -19.90 8.77
CA GLY A 230 -8.50 -19.03 9.48
C GLY A 230 -9.58 -18.50 8.56
N VAL A 231 -10.58 -19.32 8.21
CA VAL A 231 -11.70 -18.88 7.37
C VAL A 231 -12.49 -17.75 8.05
N LEU A 232 -12.78 -16.68 7.30
CA LEU A 232 -13.67 -15.60 7.73
C LEU A 232 -15.05 -15.77 7.12
N SER A 233 -16.10 -15.41 7.86
CA SER A 233 -17.47 -15.36 7.34
C SER A 233 -17.86 -13.92 7.07
N LEU A 234 -18.48 -13.68 5.93
CA LEU A 234 -18.98 -12.37 5.51
C LEU A 234 -20.41 -12.52 4.98
N THR A 235 -21.32 -11.65 5.43
CA THR A 235 -22.66 -11.55 4.85
C THR A 235 -22.63 -10.49 3.75
N VAL A 236 -23.08 -10.81 2.55
CA VAL A 236 -23.05 -9.96 1.38
C VAL A 236 -24.47 -9.78 0.85
N PHE A 237 -24.85 -8.53 0.62
CA PHE A 237 -26.14 -8.16 0.02
C PHE A 237 -25.91 -7.79 -1.44
N VAL A 238 -26.57 -8.55 -2.32
CA VAL A 238 -26.37 -8.45 -3.78
C VAL A 238 -27.66 -8.08 -4.47
N ARG A 239 -27.54 -7.47 -5.65
CA ARG A 239 -28.68 -7.24 -6.55
C ARG A 239 -28.91 -8.50 -7.40
N LYS A 240 -30.10 -9.10 -7.31
CA LYS A 240 -30.47 -10.35 -8.00
C LYS A 240 -30.21 -10.34 -9.52
N PRO A 241 -30.60 -9.31 -10.30
CA PRO A 241 -30.38 -9.29 -11.74
C PRO A 241 -28.95 -9.50 -12.24
N ASP A 242 -27.97 -8.86 -11.59
CA ASP A 242 -26.57 -8.79 -12.04
C ASP A 242 -25.58 -9.43 -11.05
N MET A 243 -26.07 -9.84 -9.87
CA MET A 243 -25.28 -10.35 -8.74
C MET A 243 -24.22 -9.36 -8.24
N LYS A 244 -24.41 -8.07 -8.51
CA LYS A 244 -23.48 -7.04 -8.04
C LYS A 244 -23.63 -6.83 -6.53
N VAL A 245 -22.51 -6.71 -5.83
CA VAL A 245 -22.50 -6.40 -4.40
C VAL A 245 -23.02 -4.98 -4.19
N LEU A 246 -24.01 -4.83 -3.33
CA LEU A 246 -24.52 -3.54 -2.87
C LEU A 246 -23.74 -3.08 -1.64
N TYR A 247 -23.62 -3.99 -0.66
CA TYR A 247 -22.80 -3.84 0.53
C TYR A 247 -22.59 -5.22 1.19
N ALA A 248 -21.71 -5.28 2.16
CA ALA A 248 -21.51 -6.42 3.03
C ALA A 248 -21.62 -6.01 4.50
N GLU A 249 -21.99 -6.96 5.34
CA GLU A 249 -21.94 -6.86 6.80
C GLU A 249 -20.85 -7.79 7.33
N GLY A 250 -19.85 -7.18 7.96
CA GLY A 250 -18.66 -7.86 8.47
C GLY A 250 -18.48 -7.63 9.97
N GLY A 251 -18.05 -8.68 10.67
CA GLY A 251 -17.59 -8.56 12.06
C GLY A 251 -16.14 -8.06 12.14
N GLN A 252 -15.64 -7.99 13.38
CA GLN A 252 -14.28 -7.55 13.69
C GLN A 252 -13.22 -8.17 12.77
N ASP A 253 -13.17 -9.50 12.64
CA ASP A 253 -12.08 -10.17 11.93
C ASP A 253 -11.95 -9.73 10.45
N PHE A 254 -13.08 -9.48 9.77
CA PHE A 254 -13.07 -9.03 8.37
C PHE A 254 -12.68 -7.56 8.24
N VAL A 255 -13.13 -6.72 9.17
CA VAL A 255 -12.73 -5.31 9.17
C VAL A 255 -11.26 -5.14 9.54
N ASP A 256 -10.76 -5.93 10.48
CA ASP A 256 -9.33 -5.96 10.81
C ASP A 256 -8.49 -6.42 9.61
N LEU A 257 -8.99 -7.38 8.80
CA LEU A 257 -8.38 -7.76 7.51
C LEU A 257 -8.35 -6.58 6.51
N LEU A 258 -9.42 -5.80 6.40
CA LEU A 258 -9.43 -4.64 5.51
C LEU A 258 -8.50 -3.53 5.99
N PHE A 259 -8.49 -3.25 7.30
CA PHE A 259 -7.67 -2.21 7.87
C PHE A 259 -6.19 -2.55 7.88
N ILE A 260 -5.81 -3.83 7.99
CA ILE A 260 -4.40 -4.20 7.88
C ILE A 260 -3.84 -3.87 6.50
N PHE A 261 -4.64 -3.81 5.43
CA PHE A 261 -4.16 -3.40 4.11
C PHE A 261 -3.43 -2.04 4.16
N LEU A 262 -3.87 -1.12 5.01
CA LEU A 262 -3.25 0.21 5.20
C LEU A 262 -1.87 0.12 5.87
N ALA A 263 -1.63 -0.87 6.71
CA ALA A 263 -0.36 -1.04 7.40
C ALA A 263 0.69 -1.79 6.56
N ILE A 264 0.27 -2.52 5.53
CA ILE A 264 1.15 -3.33 4.70
C ILE A 264 2.07 -2.41 3.86
N PRO A 265 3.41 -2.57 3.94
CA PRO A 265 4.34 -1.87 3.06
C PRO A 265 4.09 -2.18 1.58
N LEU A 266 4.32 -1.20 0.71
CA LEU A 266 4.14 -1.35 -0.73
C LEU A 266 4.92 -2.54 -1.30
N GLU A 267 6.14 -2.80 -0.82
CA GLU A 267 6.93 -3.98 -1.18
C GLU A 267 6.16 -5.28 -0.91
N SER A 268 5.55 -5.39 0.27
CA SER A 268 4.77 -6.56 0.68
C SER A 268 3.52 -6.71 -0.17
N VAL A 269 2.81 -5.62 -0.44
CA VAL A 269 1.61 -5.65 -1.29
C VAL A 269 1.94 -6.22 -2.67
N LEU A 270 3.05 -5.77 -3.27
CA LEU A 270 3.47 -6.24 -4.59
C LEU A 270 3.95 -7.70 -4.55
N GLU A 271 4.58 -8.13 -3.44
CA GLU A 271 4.97 -9.53 -3.24
C GLU A 271 3.76 -10.46 -3.07
N ILE A 272 2.80 -10.09 -2.21
CA ILE A 272 1.57 -10.86 -1.93
C ILE A 272 0.70 -11.00 -3.19
N THR A 273 0.62 -9.94 -4.01
CA THR A 273 -0.19 -9.94 -5.24
C THR A 273 0.54 -10.55 -6.45
N GLY A 274 1.76 -11.06 -6.25
CA GLY A 274 2.55 -11.75 -7.28
C GLY A 274 3.17 -10.82 -8.33
N GLY A 275 3.31 -9.52 -8.05
CA GLY A 275 4.00 -8.53 -8.88
C GLY A 275 3.36 -8.22 -10.24
N ASN A 276 2.27 -8.92 -10.60
CA ASN A 276 1.50 -8.71 -11.82
C ASN A 276 0.32 -7.77 -11.56
N VAL A 277 0.63 -6.63 -10.96
CA VAL A 277 -0.32 -5.53 -10.78
C VAL A 277 -0.14 -4.61 -11.99
N GLU A 278 -1.11 -4.62 -12.91
CA GLU A 278 -1.15 -3.74 -14.08
C GLU A 278 -1.63 -2.34 -13.65
N LEU A 279 -0.76 -1.61 -12.95
CA LEU A 279 -1.08 -0.30 -12.39
C LEU A 279 0.07 0.68 -12.64
N GLY A 280 -0.02 1.40 -13.76
CA GLY A 280 1.07 2.23 -14.27
C GLY A 280 2.37 1.44 -14.39
N CYS A 281 3.49 2.06 -14.00
CA CYS A 281 4.81 1.42 -14.02
C CYS A 281 5.20 0.71 -12.71
N ILE A 282 4.31 0.59 -11.71
CA ILE A 282 4.65 0.08 -10.37
C ILE A 282 5.19 -1.36 -10.38
N GLY A 283 4.65 -2.21 -11.26
CA GLY A 283 5.10 -3.60 -11.40
C GLY A 283 6.52 -3.70 -11.99
N ASN A 284 6.83 -2.87 -13.00
CA ASN A 284 8.18 -2.77 -13.57
C ASN A 284 9.17 -2.23 -12.55
N PHE A 285 8.75 -1.19 -11.82
CA PHE A 285 9.52 -0.57 -10.75
C PHE A 285 9.93 -1.60 -9.69
N TRP A 286 8.99 -2.30 -9.07
CA TRP A 286 9.30 -3.29 -8.02
C TRP A 286 10.19 -4.42 -8.51
N ARG A 287 9.90 -4.98 -9.69
CA ARG A 287 10.67 -6.08 -10.28
C ARG A 287 12.14 -5.70 -10.48
N ASN A 288 12.40 -4.49 -10.96
CA ASN A 288 13.77 -4.01 -11.19
C ASN A 288 14.46 -3.63 -9.88
N MET A 289 13.76 -3.00 -8.94
CA MET A 289 14.33 -2.63 -7.64
C MET A 289 14.74 -3.86 -6.82
N LYS A 290 13.96 -4.96 -6.88
CA LYS A 290 14.31 -6.23 -6.20
C LYS A 290 15.68 -6.78 -6.64
N SER A 291 16.09 -6.52 -7.88
CA SER A 291 17.39 -6.95 -8.40
C SER A 291 18.60 -6.15 -7.90
N LEU A 292 18.36 -4.95 -7.35
CA LEU A 292 19.39 -4.01 -6.90
C LEU A 292 19.65 -4.05 -5.39
N SER A 293 18.76 -4.66 -4.61
CA SER A 293 18.87 -4.73 -3.15
C SER A 293 20.12 -5.51 -2.73
N SER A 294 21.00 -4.90 -1.93
CA SER A 294 22.20 -5.56 -1.38
C SER A 294 21.89 -6.46 -0.18
N SER A 295 20.79 -6.21 0.53
CA SER A 295 20.22 -7.19 1.47
C SER A 295 19.38 -8.18 0.67
N GLY A 296 19.80 -9.44 0.61
CA GLY A 296 18.98 -10.51 0.04
C GLY A 296 17.54 -10.42 0.57
N GLY A 297 16.56 -10.51 -0.33
CA GLY A 297 15.16 -10.12 -0.11
C GLY A 297 14.68 -10.39 1.31
N THR A 298 14.62 -9.35 2.13
CA THR A 298 13.96 -9.42 3.42
C THR A 298 12.49 -9.43 3.11
N ASN A 299 11.79 -10.55 3.34
CA ASN A 299 10.33 -10.57 3.36
C ASN A 299 9.89 -9.37 4.18
N SER A 300 9.19 -8.45 3.55
CA SER A 300 8.81 -7.19 4.18
C SER A 300 7.84 -7.53 5.31
N MET A 301 8.29 -7.33 6.55
CA MET A 301 7.56 -7.73 7.74
C MET A 301 6.75 -6.56 8.28
N LEU A 302 5.60 -6.86 8.89
CA LEU A 302 4.89 -5.89 9.70
C LEU A 302 5.50 -5.84 11.10
N PRO A 303 5.52 -4.65 11.76
CA PRO A 303 5.79 -4.59 13.19
C PRO A 303 4.84 -5.48 14.01
N GLN A 304 5.31 -6.05 15.12
CA GLN A 304 4.55 -7.03 15.93
C GLN A 304 3.18 -6.54 16.41
N HIS A 305 3.04 -5.22 16.64
CA HIS A 305 1.82 -4.62 17.14
C HIS A 305 0.65 -4.64 16.14
N TYR A 306 0.89 -5.05 14.89
CA TYR A 306 -0.17 -5.27 13.89
C TYR A 306 -0.73 -6.70 13.89
N GLY A 307 -0.18 -7.64 14.68
CA GLY A 307 -0.60 -9.03 14.63
C GLY A 307 -1.98 -9.24 15.23
N PHE A 308 -2.93 -9.83 14.49
CA PHE A 308 -4.27 -10.18 15.01
C PHE A 308 -4.63 -11.64 14.71
N HIS A 309 -5.72 -12.11 15.36
CA HIS A 309 -6.07 -13.52 15.56
C HIS A 309 -6.24 -14.36 14.26
N LYS A 310 -6.32 -13.75 13.08
CA LYS A 310 -6.48 -14.43 11.77
C LYS A 310 -5.77 -13.68 10.63
N SER A 311 -4.44 -13.81 10.56
CA SER A 311 -3.64 -13.20 9.49
C SER A 311 -3.78 -13.98 8.17
N LEU A 312 -4.84 -13.72 7.42
CA LEU A 312 -5.14 -14.40 6.14
C LEU A 312 -4.16 -14.11 4.99
N LEU A 313 -3.37 -13.04 5.12
CA LEU A 313 -2.45 -12.60 4.06
C LEU A 313 -1.05 -13.22 4.16
N GLY A 314 -0.80 -14.08 5.15
CA GLY A 314 0.51 -14.73 5.34
C GLY A 314 1.65 -13.76 5.65
N VAL A 315 1.37 -12.51 6.04
CA VAL A 315 2.42 -11.50 6.30
C VAL A 315 3.21 -11.88 7.55
N GLY A 316 4.53 -11.91 7.42
CA GLY A 316 5.43 -12.15 8.55
C GLY A 316 5.50 -10.94 9.48
N TYR A 317 5.65 -11.19 10.78
CA TYR A 317 5.85 -10.14 11.79
C TYR A 317 7.30 -10.14 12.27
N GLU A 318 7.92 -8.96 12.33
CA GLU A 318 9.32 -8.85 12.74
C GLU A 318 9.49 -9.43 14.15
N ARG A 319 10.29 -10.49 14.29
CA ARG A 319 10.53 -11.11 15.59
C ARG A 319 11.61 -10.27 16.28
N ASN A 320 11.25 -9.49 17.31
CA ASN A 320 12.22 -8.77 18.13
C ASN A 320 13.34 -9.73 18.54
N LYS A 321 14.52 -9.52 17.98
CA LYS A 321 15.75 -10.04 18.58
C LYS A 321 15.93 -9.19 19.81
N LEU A 322 15.56 -9.71 20.98
CA LEU A 322 15.75 -9.05 22.27
C LEU A 322 17.26 -8.84 22.50
N ASP A 323 17.79 -7.72 22.01
CA ASP A 323 18.76 -6.96 22.79
C ASP A 323 17.89 -6.02 23.63
N VAL A 324 17.70 -6.39 24.90
CA VAL A 324 16.89 -5.63 25.85
C VAL A 324 17.60 -4.30 26.11
N ASP A 325 17.16 -3.23 25.46
CA ASP A 325 17.35 -1.87 25.97
C ASP A 325 16.21 -1.56 26.94
N VAL A 326 16.59 -1.04 28.10
CA VAL A 326 15.79 -0.97 29.34
C VAL A 326 14.59 -0.01 29.25
N ASP A 327 14.43 0.73 28.16
CA ASP A 327 13.43 1.79 28.01
C ASP A 327 12.11 1.34 27.31
N ASP A 328 12.09 0.20 26.61
CA ASP A 328 10.87 -0.32 25.96
C ASP A 328 9.83 -0.88 26.95
N VAL A 329 10.22 -1.07 28.22
CA VAL A 329 9.36 -1.63 29.26
C VAL A 329 8.26 -0.64 29.66
N GLU A 330 8.47 0.67 29.49
CA GLU A 330 7.49 1.68 29.92
C GLU A 330 6.33 1.84 28.94
N ALA A 331 6.56 1.67 27.63
CA ALA A 331 5.51 1.65 26.62
C ALA A 331 4.63 0.39 26.70
N ILE A 332 5.22 -0.77 27.04
CA ILE A 332 4.49 -2.03 27.26
C ILE A 332 3.72 -2.00 28.59
N SER A 333 4.22 -1.28 29.59
CA SER A 333 3.55 -1.11 30.89
C SER A 333 2.24 -0.31 30.76
N LEU A 334 2.16 0.66 29.85
CA LEU A 334 0.93 1.42 29.60
C LEU A 334 -0.17 0.61 28.89
N LEU A 335 0.18 -0.46 28.17
CA LEU A 335 -0.79 -1.36 27.53
C LEU A 335 -1.41 -2.38 28.50
N SER A 336 -0.73 -2.69 29.61
CA SER A 336 -1.21 -3.65 30.61
C SER A 336 -1.94 -3.01 31.81
N ALA A 337 -1.79 -1.70 32.01
CA ALA A 337 -2.27 -1.00 33.19
C ALA A 337 -3.72 -0.48 33.07
N THR A 338 -4.70 -1.32 32.73
CA THR A 338 -6.12 -1.03 33.05
C THR A 338 -6.97 -2.24 33.49
N ASN A 339 -6.43 -3.46 33.57
CA ASN A 339 -7.20 -4.59 34.11
C ASN A 339 -6.81 -4.90 35.56
N THR A 340 -7.62 -4.40 36.48
CA THR A 340 -7.56 -4.77 37.90
C THR A 340 -7.95 -6.24 38.11
N LYS A 341 -7.01 -6.99 38.72
CA LYS A 341 -7.13 -8.26 39.47
C LYS A 341 -7.63 -9.51 38.72
N SER A 342 -6.71 -10.46 38.47
CA SER A 342 -6.63 -11.72 39.26
C SER A 342 -5.35 -12.53 38.94
N ASP A 343 -4.61 -12.85 40.00
CA ASP A 343 -3.81 -14.06 40.26
C ASP A 343 -2.85 -14.63 39.19
N LEU A 344 -1.62 -14.10 39.26
CA LEU A 344 -0.33 -14.80 39.29
C LEU A 344 -0.28 -16.30 38.90
N VAL A 345 -0.12 -16.59 37.60
CA VAL A 345 0.91 -17.51 37.07
C VAL A 345 1.25 -17.02 35.64
N ALA A 346 2.31 -16.21 35.49
CA ALA A 346 2.71 -15.66 34.19
C ALA A 346 3.90 -16.43 33.62
N GLU A 347 3.65 -17.37 32.72
CA GLU A 347 4.57 -17.59 31.60
C GLU A 347 4.48 -16.36 30.70
N HIS A 348 5.62 -15.71 30.42
CA HIS A 348 5.68 -14.52 29.59
C HIS A 348 5.45 -14.85 28.11
N THR A 349 4.19 -15.06 27.73
CA THR A 349 3.71 -14.86 26.35
C THR A 349 3.14 -13.44 26.27
N LEU A 350 3.79 -12.58 25.48
CA LEU A 350 3.25 -11.26 25.14
C LEU A 350 1.82 -11.45 24.58
N PRO A 351 0.84 -10.61 24.96
CA PRO A 351 -0.52 -10.76 24.46
C PRO A 351 -0.51 -10.52 22.95
N VAL A 352 -0.90 -11.56 22.19
CA VAL A 352 -1.23 -11.46 20.77
C VAL A 352 -2.25 -10.32 20.62
N SER A 353 -1.99 -9.35 19.73
CA SER A 353 -2.85 -8.17 19.64
C SER A 353 -4.28 -8.60 19.29
N SER A 354 -5.23 -7.93 19.95
CA SER A 354 -6.65 -8.27 19.90
C SER A 354 -7.38 -7.74 18.65
N GLY A 355 -6.66 -7.26 17.63
CA GLY A 355 -7.25 -6.57 16.46
C GLY A 355 -7.28 -5.05 16.59
N PHE A 356 -7.96 -4.36 15.67
CA PHE A 356 -8.06 -2.89 15.66
C PHE A 356 -9.43 -2.42 16.13
N VAL A 357 -10.50 -3.06 15.65
CA VAL A 357 -11.88 -2.64 15.92
C VAL A 357 -12.52 -3.38 17.08
N LYS A 358 -13.52 -2.75 17.70
CA LYS A 358 -14.15 -3.23 18.93
C LYS A 358 -14.84 -4.58 18.74
N ARG A 359 -14.51 -5.55 19.60
CA ARG A 359 -15.07 -6.90 19.58
C ARG A 359 -16.59 -6.89 19.76
N GLY A 360 -17.28 -7.72 18.96
CA GLY A 360 -18.74 -7.84 18.99
C GLY A 360 -19.48 -6.76 18.20
N SER A 361 -18.76 -5.85 17.54
CA SER A 361 -19.35 -4.86 16.64
C SER A 361 -19.52 -5.43 15.23
N THR A 362 -20.59 -5.01 14.56
CA THR A 362 -20.83 -5.27 13.14
C THR A 362 -20.61 -3.99 12.36
N PHE A 363 -20.06 -4.11 11.16
CA PHE A 363 -19.77 -3.00 10.28
C PHE A 363 -20.44 -3.21 8.93
N ILE A 364 -20.81 -2.11 8.30
CA ILE A 364 -21.28 -2.06 6.92
C ILE A 364 -20.09 -1.69 6.04
N ILE A 365 -19.85 -2.50 5.01
CA ILE A 365 -18.77 -2.33 4.05
C ILE A 365 -19.39 -2.15 2.66
N SER A 366 -19.16 -1.01 2.02
CA SER A 366 -19.58 -0.80 0.62
C SER A 366 -18.68 -1.57 -0.35
N ASP A 367 -19.14 -1.76 -1.59
CA ASP A 367 -18.35 -2.43 -2.63
C ASP A 367 -17.01 -1.72 -2.90
N ASP A 368 -16.95 -0.40 -2.74
CA ASP A 368 -15.73 0.42 -2.83
C ASP A 368 -14.95 0.54 -1.50
N LEU A 369 -15.21 -0.34 -0.54
CA LEU A 369 -14.54 -0.50 0.76
C LEU A 369 -14.62 0.68 1.73
N ILE A 370 -15.71 1.44 1.68
CA ILE A 370 -16.05 2.34 2.77
C ILE A 370 -16.60 1.51 3.93
N VAL A 371 -15.96 1.60 5.10
CA VAL A 371 -16.35 0.91 6.32
C VAL A 371 -17.04 1.88 7.26
N THR A 372 -18.21 1.50 7.78
CA THR A 372 -18.95 2.28 8.78
C THR A 372 -19.52 1.38 9.86
N ALA A 373 -19.63 1.89 11.09
CA ALA A 373 -20.27 1.16 12.18
C ALA A 373 -21.74 0.86 11.84
N SER A 374 -22.16 -0.40 12.02
CA SER A 374 -23.53 -0.81 11.74
C SER A 374 -24.46 -0.33 12.85
N ASN A 375 -25.43 0.50 12.47
CA ASN A 375 -26.57 0.84 13.31
C ASN A 375 -27.81 0.95 12.43
N LEU A 376 -29.00 0.82 13.03
CA LEU A 376 -30.25 0.79 12.27
C LEU A 376 -30.43 2.03 11.37
N SER A 377 -29.94 3.20 11.80
CA SER A 377 -30.02 4.43 11.02
C SER A 377 -29.08 4.40 9.80
N SER A 378 -27.88 3.84 9.92
CA SER A 378 -26.93 3.71 8.80
C SER A 378 -27.41 2.69 7.78
N THR A 379 -27.92 1.53 8.21
CA THR A 379 -28.48 0.51 7.30
C THR A 379 -29.69 1.05 6.54
N LEU A 380 -30.66 1.68 7.23
CA LEU A 380 -31.83 2.27 6.57
C LEU A 380 -31.45 3.46 5.67
N GLY A 381 -30.45 4.25 6.07
CA GLY A 381 -29.91 5.34 5.26
C GLY A 381 -29.25 4.83 3.97
N LEU A 382 -28.52 3.71 4.05
CA LEU A 382 -27.92 3.04 2.90
C LEU A 382 -29.01 2.49 1.97
N LEU A 383 -29.99 1.75 2.49
CA LEU A 383 -31.10 1.21 1.69
C LEU A 383 -31.89 2.29 0.96
N LYS A 384 -32.05 3.48 1.56
CA LYS A 384 -32.66 4.65 0.87
C LYS A 384 -31.81 5.22 -0.26
N LYS A 385 -30.47 5.12 -0.16
CA LYS A 385 -29.54 5.60 -1.18
C LYS A 385 -29.39 4.59 -2.33
N LEU A 386 -29.62 3.31 -2.06
CA LEU A 386 -29.63 2.28 -3.08
C LEU A 386 -30.87 2.46 -3.95
N ASP A 387 -30.68 2.86 -5.20
CA ASP A 387 -31.73 2.91 -6.22
C ASP A 387 -32.01 1.48 -6.73
N THR A 388 -32.53 0.63 -5.85
CA THR A 388 -32.81 -0.78 -6.13
C THR A 388 -34.05 -1.21 -5.36
N ASP A 389 -34.94 -1.95 -6.03
CA ASP A 389 -36.13 -2.51 -5.39
C ASP A 389 -35.71 -3.45 -4.26
N LEU A 390 -36.31 -3.32 -3.08
CA LEU A 390 -36.00 -4.18 -1.94
C LEU A 390 -36.27 -5.67 -2.24
N ASN A 391 -37.19 -5.97 -3.17
CA ASN A 391 -37.46 -7.32 -3.63
C ASN A 391 -36.33 -7.88 -4.50
N ASP A 392 -35.47 -7.02 -5.06
CA ASP A 392 -34.33 -7.40 -5.89
C ASP A 392 -33.03 -7.58 -5.07
N ILE A 393 -33.10 -7.42 -3.75
CA ILE A 393 -31.95 -7.64 -2.86
C ILE A 393 -31.95 -9.09 -2.38
N GLU A 394 -30.77 -9.71 -2.40
CA GLU A 394 -30.52 -11.06 -1.90
C GLU A 394 -29.38 -11.05 -0.89
N GLU A 395 -29.57 -11.75 0.22
CA GLU A 395 -28.54 -11.96 1.25
C GLU A 395 -27.81 -13.29 0.96
N GLN A 396 -26.48 -13.25 0.93
CA GLN A 396 -25.63 -14.43 0.81
C GLN A 396 -24.54 -14.41 1.87
N VAL A 397 -24.29 -15.56 2.50
CA VAL A 397 -23.18 -15.73 3.43
C VAL A 397 -22.06 -16.46 2.71
N ILE A 398 -20.87 -15.86 2.68
CA ILE A 398 -19.69 -16.42 2.03
C ILE A 398 -18.56 -16.65 3.04
N SER A 399 -17.69 -17.58 2.69
CA SER A 399 -16.47 -17.91 3.43
C SER A 399 -15.26 -17.39 2.67
N ILE A 400 -14.39 -16.65 3.35
CA ILE A 400 -13.20 -16.01 2.79
C ILE A 400 -11.98 -16.74 3.33
N THR A 401 -11.19 -17.31 2.44
CA THR A 401 -9.90 -17.96 2.73
C THR A 401 -8.75 -16.97 2.45
N GLY A 402 -7.51 -17.42 2.67
CA GLY A 402 -6.33 -16.62 2.32
C GLY A 402 -6.27 -16.25 0.84
N ALA A 403 -6.73 -17.13 -0.06
CA ALA A 403 -6.74 -16.86 -1.49
C ALA A 403 -7.70 -15.72 -1.85
N GLU A 404 -8.92 -15.71 -1.27
CA GLU A 404 -9.86 -14.60 -1.50
C GLU A 404 -9.42 -13.31 -0.82
N ALA A 405 -8.73 -13.38 0.33
CA ALA A 405 -8.14 -12.20 0.96
C ALA A 405 -7.05 -11.55 0.09
N ILE A 406 -6.18 -12.35 -0.54
CA ILE A 406 -5.17 -11.88 -1.49
C ILE A 406 -5.82 -11.30 -2.74
N ASN A 407 -6.84 -11.96 -3.28
CA ASN A 407 -7.61 -11.44 -4.42
C ASN A 407 -8.32 -10.13 -4.07
N LEU A 408 -8.83 -9.99 -2.85
CA LEU A 408 -9.46 -8.77 -2.37
C LEU A 408 -8.44 -7.64 -2.24
N LEU A 409 -7.25 -7.90 -1.66
CA LEU A 409 -6.16 -6.93 -1.62
C LEU A 409 -5.78 -6.45 -3.04
N LYS A 410 -5.65 -7.40 -3.99
CA LYS A 410 -5.35 -7.07 -5.39
C LYS A 410 -6.46 -6.23 -6.02
N ALA A 411 -7.71 -6.64 -5.90
CA ALA A 411 -8.86 -5.91 -6.45
C ALA A 411 -8.96 -4.50 -5.86
N SER A 412 -8.63 -4.33 -4.57
CA SER A 412 -8.62 -3.04 -3.88
C SER A 412 -7.65 -2.02 -4.48
N LEU A 413 -6.61 -2.46 -5.19
CA LEU A 413 -5.66 -1.58 -5.88
C LEU A 413 -6.13 -1.16 -7.27
N VAL A 414 -6.87 -2.02 -7.97
CA VAL A 414 -7.08 -1.92 -9.42
C VAL A 414 -8.53 -1.72 -9.84
N THR A 415 -9.51 -1.91 -8.95
CA THR A 415 -10.93 -1.70 -9.26
C THR A 415 -11.61 -0.76 -8.27
N SER A 416 -12.73 -0.19 -8.68
CA SER A 416 -13.62 0.60 -7.83
C SER A 416 -14.72 -0.23 -7.16
N THR A 417 -14.76 -1.55 -7.40
CA THR A 417 -15.75 -2.50 -6.90
C THR A 417 -15.07 -3.80 -6.43
N PRO A 418 -14.10 -3.74 -5.52
CA PRO A 418 -13.29 -4.88 -5.12
C PRO A 418 -14.08 -6.03 -4.50
N LEU A 419 -15.19 -5.79 -3.78
CA LEU A 419 -15.99 -6.91 -3.25
C LEU A 419 -16.63 -7.71 -4.39
N THR A 420 -17.27 -7.02 -5.35
CA THR A 420 -17.84 -7.67 -6.54
C THR A 420 -16.76 -8.37 -7.36
N THR A 421 -15.61 -7.72 -7.58
CA THR A 421 -14.53 -8.29 -8.41
C THR A 421 -13.87 -9.50 -7.74
N ALA A 422 -13.53 -9.43 -6.45
CA ALA A 422 -12.76 -10.46 -5.78
C ALA A 422 -13.62 -11.61 -5.24
N LEU A 423 -14.84 -11.32 -4.80
CA LEU A 423 -15.71 -12.29 -4.12
C LEU A 423 -16.87 -12.77 -5.01
N GLY A 424 -17.03 -12.19 -6.21
CA GLY A 424 -18.13 -12.51 -7.11
C GLY A 424 -18.22 -13.98 -7.52
N SER A 425 -17.10 -14.71 -7.55
CA SER A 425 -17.09 -16.15 -7.83
C SER A 425 -17.67 -17.00 -6.69
N LEU A 426 -17.71 -16.47 -5.46
CA LEU A 426 -18.31 -17.13 -4.30
C LEU A 426 -19.83 -16.95 -4.24
N LEU A 427 -20.38 -16.01 -5.02
CA LEU A 427 -21.81 -15.72 -5.03
C LEU A 427 -22.57 -16.77 -5.86
N LEU A 428 -23.61 -17.36 -5.27
CA LEU A 428 -24.48 -18.32 -5.92
C LEU A 428 -25.40 -17.61 -6.90
N LYS A 429 -25.32 -17.96 -8.19
CA LYS A 429 -26.29 -17.48 -9.19
C LYS A 429 -27.53 -18.36 -9.15
N ASN A 430 -28.70 -17.76 -8.87
CA ASN A 430 -29.96 -18.47 -9.04
C ASN A 430 -30.16 -18.85 -10.52
N PRO A 431 -30.50 -20.11 -10.86
CA PRO A 431 -30.74 -20.49 -12.24
C PRO A 431 -31.90 -19.66 -12.79
N LYS A 432 -31.70 -19.06 -13.98
CA LYS A 432 -32.77 -18.40 -14.72
C LYS A 432 -33.85 -19.45 -14.95
N VAL A 433 -35.00 -19.27 -14.31
CA VAL A 433 -36.21 -20.02 -14.64
C VAL A 433 -36.58 -19.58 -16.06
N GLU A 434 -36.21 -20.39 -17.06
CA GLU A 434 -36.78 -20.27 -18.40
C GLU A 434 -38.29 -20.51 -18.26
N SER A 435 -39.07 -19.44 -18.34
CA SER A 435 -40.52 -19.55 -18.47
C SER A 435 -40.82 -20.22 -19.81
N LEU A 436 -41.28 -21.48 -19.74
CA LEU A 436 -41.78 -22.28 -20.87
C LEU A 436 -42.99 -21.64 -21.56
#